data_AF-A0A6J4Q188-F1
#
_entry.id   AF-A0A6J4Q188-F1
#
_cell.length_a   1.000
_cell.length_b   1.000
_cell.length_c   1.000
_cell.angle_alpha   90.00
_cell.angle_beta   90.00
_cell.angle_gamma   90.00
#
_symmetry.space_group_name_H-M   'P 1'
#
loop_
_entity.id
_entity.type
_entity.pdbx_description
1 polymer ?
#
loop_
_entity_poly.entity_id
_entity_poly.type
_entity_poly.pdbx_seq_one_letter_code
_entity_poly.pdbx_strand_id
1 'polypeptide(L)'
;MSPTPGPPSGDRRVRVLLSVDPDRFADTVTEAHAAGLEVTEEMPAIGIVRGDIPADRLSALSDVSGVDSVEEDEEDRRFRLPPPDSPVQ
;
A
#
# COMPACT_ATOMS: atom_id res chain seq x y z
N MET A 1 32.83 -18.26 5.71
CA MET A 1 31.98 -17.20 5.14
C MET A 1 30.54 -17.60 5.41
N SER A 2 29.95 -17.07 6.47
CA SER A 2 28.54 -17.30 6.77
C SER A 2 27.71 -16.43 5.82
N PRO A 3 26.66 -16.93 5.16
CA PRO A 3 25.72 -16.06 4.48
C PRO A 3 25.01 -15.24 5.55
N THR A 4 25.08 -13.92 5.43
CA THR A 4 24.20 -13.00 6.17
C THR A 4 22.76 -13.41 5.85
N PRO A 5 21.93 -13.81 6.83
CA PRO A 5 20.51 -13.95 6.57
C PRO A 5 20.00 -12.59 6.12
N GLY A 6 19.40 -12.52 4.93
CA GLY A 6 18.65 -11.33 4.53
C GLY A 6 17.58 -11.03 5.60
N PRO A 7 17.15 -9.76 5.74
CA PRO A 7 16.08 -9.42 6.68
C PRO A 7 14.89 -10.35 6.44
N PRO A 8 14.18 -10.77 7.50
CA PRO A 8 13.07 -11.70 7.36
C PRO A 8 12.10 -11.10 6.34
N SER A 9 11.81 -11.83 5.28
CA SER A 9 11.06 -11.31 4.13
C SER A 9 9.58 -11.01 4.45
N GLY A 10 9.18 -10.98 5.72
CA GLY A 10 7.87 -10.55 6.21
C GLY A 10 7.79 -9.08 6.63
N ASP A 11 8.87 -8.29 6.51
CA ASP A 11 8.87 -6.86 6.85
C ASP A 11 8.58 -5.95 5.65
N ARG A 12 8.44 -6.51 4.44
CA ARG A 12 8.25 -5.70 3.24
C ARG A 12 6.82 -5.13 3.24
N ARG A 13 6.69 -3.89 3.68
CA ARG A 13 5.45 -3.12 3.56
C ARG A 13 5.39 -2.47 2.19
N VAL A 14 4.19 -2.44 1.62
CA VAL A 14 3.88 -1.76 0.37
C VAL A 14 2.84 -0.71 0.65
N ARG A 15 3.00 0.44 0.02
CA ARG A 15 1.99 1.48 0.05
C ARG A 15 0.88 1.14 -0.94
N VAL A 16 -0.36 1.36 -0.53
CA VAL A 16 -1.56 1.01 -1.29
C VAL A 16 -2.55 2.16 -1.29
N LEU A 17 -3.30 2.27 -2.37
CA LEU A 17 -4.55 3.02 -2.43
C LEU A 17 -5.71 2.04 -2.48
N LEU A 18 -6.68 2.25 -1.61
CA LEU A 18 -7.96 1.54 -1.63
C LEU A 18 -9.02 2.49 -2.15
N SER A 19 -9.73 2.04 -3.17
CA SER A 19 -11.01 2.60 -3.56
C SER A 19 -12.09 1.92 -2.72
N VAL A 20 -12.87 2.72 -1.99
CA VAL A 20 -13.89 2.25 -1.06
C VAL A 20 -15.23 2.90 -1.35
N ASP A 21 -16.29 2.15 -1.07
CA ASP A 21 -17.67 2.65 -1.16
C ASP A 21 -17.88 3.79 -0.14
N PRO A 22 -18.29 4.99 -0.58
CA PRO A 22 -18.43 6.15 0.30
C PRO A 22 -19.59 6.01 1.29
N ASP A 23 -20.62 5.21 0.99
CA ASP A 23 -21.73 4.95 1.91
C ASP A 23 -21.31 4.05 3.09
N ARG A 24 -20.18 3.33 2.95
CA ARG A 24 -19.63 2.44 3.99
C ARG A 24 -18.20 2.78 4.44
N PHE A 25 -17.72 3.96 4.09
CA PHE A 25 -16.31 4.36 4.24
C PHE A 25 -15.73 4.03 5.63
N ALA A 26 -16.41 4.44 6.71
CA ALA A 26 -15.92 4.26 8.07
C ALA A 26 -15.82 2.77 8.50
N ASP A 27 -16.80 1.96 8.13
CA ASP A 27 -16.80 0.52 8.38
C ASP A 27 -15.70 -0.16 7.56
N THR A 28 -15.59 0.16 6.27
CA THR A 28 -14.55 -0.38 5.37
C THR A 28 -13.14 -0.04 5.86
N VAL A 29 -12.90 1.19 6.30
CA VAL A 29 -11.61 1.62 6.87
C VAL A 29 -11.27 0.83 8.13
N THR A 30 -12.25 0.61 9.00
CA THR A 30 -12.07 -0.16 10.24
C THR A 30 -11.72 -1.62 9.94
N GLU A 31 -12.40 -2.24 8.98
CA GLU A 31 -12.10 -3.60 8.53
C GLU A 31 -10.73 -3.69 7.84
N ALA A 32 -10.38 -2.72 6.99
CA ALA A 32 -9.07 -2.65 6.34
C ALA A 32 -7.95 -2.53 7.39
N HIS A 33 -8.14 -1.73 8.44
CA HIS A 33 -7.21 -1.63 9.54
C HIS A 33 -7.08 -2.96 10.30
N ALA A 34 -8.18 -3.67 10.53
CA ALA A 34 -8.16 -5.00 11.14
C ALA A 34 -7.44 -6.05 10.27
N ALA A 35 -7.50 -5.92 8.94
CA ALA A 35 -6.74 -6.74 8.00
C ALA A 35 -5.22 -6.46 8.03
N GLY A 36 -4.82 -5.32 8.61
CA GLY A 36 -3.43 -4.92 8.79
C GLY A 36 -3.00 -3.74 7.94
N LEU A 37 -3.94 -2.99 7.35
CA LEU A 37 -3.66 -1.70 6.73
C LEU A 37 -3.36 -0.66 7.82
N GLU A 38 -2.22 -0.02 7.72
CA GLU A 38 -1.90 1.17 8.49
C GLU A 38 -2.31 2.39 7.67
N VAL A 39 -3.41 3.00 8.06
CA VAL A 39 -4.01 4.12 7.33
C VAL A 39 -3.16 5.36 7.57
N THR A 40 -2.72 5.98 6.47
CA THR A 40 -1.90 7.20 6.49
C THR A 40 -2.70 8.43 6.07
N GLU A 41 -3.69 8.24 5.19
CA GLU A 41 -4.54 9.32 4.69
C GLU A 41 -5.92 8.78 4.33
N GLU A 42 -6.97 9.50 4.76
CA GLU A 42 -8.35 9.19 4.45
C GLU A 42 -8.93 10.32 3.59
N MET A 43 -9.48 9.96 2.43
CA MET A 43 -10.09 10.89 1.49
C MET A 43 -11.55 10.51 1.24
N PRO A 44 -12.44 10.64 2.26
CA PRO A 44 -13.82 10.18 2.19
C PRO A 44 -14.65 10.88 1.10
N ALA A 45 -14.29 12.13 0.76
CA ALA A 45 -14.97 12.89 -0.30
C ALA A 45 -14.88 12.23 -1.69
N ILE A 46 -13.87 11.39 -1.93
CA ILE A 46 -13.68 10.67 -3.20
C ILE A 46 -13.62 9.14 -3.00
N GLY A 47 -13.91 8.65 -1.80
CA GLY A 47 -13.87 7.21 -1.49
C GLY A 47 -12.47 6.60 -1.59
N ILE A 48 -11.41 7.35 -1.25
CA ILE A 48 -10.03 6.84 -1.30
C ILE A 48 -9.44 6.73 0.10
N VAL A 49 -8.72 5.64 0.36
CA VAL A 49 -7.92 5.43 1.58
C VAL A 49 -6.51 5.08 1.18
N ARG A 50 -5.53 5.80 1.71
CA ARG A 50 -4.11 5.52 1.49
C ARG A 50 -3.53 4.92 2.76
N GLY A 51 -2.76 3.86 2.61
CA GLY A 51 -2.06 3.26 3.73
C GLY A 51 -0.91 2.40 3.31
N ASP A 52 -0.26 1.80 4.29
CA ASP A 52 0.75 0.78 4.08
C ASP A 52 0.32 -0.55 4.71
N ILE A 53 0.65 -1.64 4.03
CA ILE A 53 0.30 -2.98 4.47
C ILE A 53 1.46 -3.93 4.19
N PRO A 54 1.69 -4.98 5.00
CA PRO A 54 2.60 -6.04 4.63
C PRO A 54 2.23 -6.63 3.26
N ALA A 55 3.22 -6.81 2.38
CA ALA A 55 2.99 -7.32 1.02
C ALA A 55 2.24 -8.67 1.01
N ASP A 56 2.51 -9.53 1.98
CA ASP A 56 1.85 -10.83 2.15
C ASP A 56 0.37 -10.72 2.56
N ARG A 57 -0.07 -9.55 3.03
CA ARG A 57 -1.46 -9.26 3.44
C ARG A 57 -2.22 -8.41 2.45
N LEU A 58 -1.59 -7.99 1.35
CA LEU A 58 -2.23 -7.20 0.30
C LEU A 58 -3.53 -7.84 -0.19
N SER A 59 -3.52 -9.15 -0.42
CA SER A 59 -4.69 -9.90 -0.89
C SER A 59 -5.84 -9.94 0.12
N ALA A 60 -5.58 -9.72 1.41
CA ALA A 60 -6.63 -9.66 2.43
C ALA A 60 -7.47 -8.38 2.31
N LEU A 61 -6.92 -7.29 1.77
CA LEU A 61 -7.67 -6.04 1.57
C LEU A 61 -8.72 -6.17 0.48
N SER A 62 -8.48 -7.01 -0.53
CA SER A 62 -9.47 -7.28 -1.59
C SER A 62 -10.68 -8.06 -1.10
N ASP A 63 -10.60 -8.69 0.08
CA ASP A 63 -11.70 -9.44 0.70
C ASP A 63 -12.53 -8.57 1.66
N VAL A 64 -12.07 -7.35 1.97
CA VAL A 64 -12.76 -6.41 2.88
C VAL A 64 -14.05 -5.92 2.23
N SER A 65 -15.13 -5.95 2.99
CA SER A 65 -16.44 -5.53 2.50
C SER A 65 -16.45 -4.03 2.22
N GLY A 66 -16.80 -3.66 0.99
CA GLY A 66 -16.86 -2.24 0.57
C GLY A 66 -15.57 -1.71 -0.03
N VAL A 67 -14.53 -2.54 -0.19
CA VAL A 67 -13.40 -2.24 -1.06
C VAL A 67 -13.80 -2.53 -2.51
N ASP A 68 -13.72 -1.53 -3.36
CA ASP A 68 -13.98 -1.64 -4.79
C ASP A 68 -12.72 -2.05 -5.56
N SER A 69 -11.57 -1.49 -5.19
CA SER A 69 -10.28 -1.80 -5.80
C SER A 69 -9.12 -1.56 -4.83
N VAL A 70 -8.07 -2.37 -4.97
CA VAL A 70 -6.80 -2.21 -4.24
C VAL A 70 -5.69 -2.02 -5.27
N GLU A 71 -5.01 -0.88 -5.19
CA GLU A 71 -3.91 -0.53 -6.08
C GLU A 71 -2.62 -0.42 -5.26
N GLU A 72 -1.57 -1.12 -5.67
CA GLU A 72 -0.23 -0.84 -5.15
C GLU A 72 0.19 0.54 -5.65
N ASP A 73 0.57 1.45 -4.74
CA ASP A 73 1.08 2.77 -5.12
C ASP A 73 2.41 2.54 -5.86
N GLU A 74 2.39 2.61 -7.20
CA GLU A 74 3.53 2.27 -8.07
C GLU A 74 4.77 3.15 -7.81
N GLU A 75 4.61 4.23 -7.04
CA GLU A 75 5.69 5.07 -6.51
C GLU A 75 6.77 4.25 -5.77
N ASP A 76 6.35 3.23 -5.00
CA ASP A 76 7.28 2.33 -4.28
C ASP A 76 8.06 1.39 -5.23
N ARG A 77 7.54 1.17 -6.45
CA ARG A 77 8.17 0.28 -7.44
C ARG A 77 9.12 0.99 -8.38
N ARG A 78 9.04 2.32 -8.59
CA ARG A 78 9.90 2.97 -9.61
C ARG A 78 9.97 4.51 -9.62
N PHE A 79 10.68 5.12 -8.69
CA PHE A 79 11.37 6.39 -8.99
C PHE A 79 12.85 6.36 -8.56
N ARG A 80 13.62 5.47 -9.18
CA ARG A 80 15.05 5.77 -9.39
C ARG A 80 15.13 6.79 -10.54
N LEU A 81 15.10 8.08 -10.21
CA LEU A 81 15.75 9.04 -11.10
C LEU A 81 17.20 8.54 -11.30
N PRO A 82 17.68 8.36 -12.54
CA PRO A 82 19.12 8.26 -12.72
C PRO A 82 19.76 9.54 -12.15
N PRO A 83 20.88 9.45 -11.42
CA PRO A 83 21.55 10.63 -10.90
C PRO A 83 21.84 11.61 -12.04
N PRO A 84 21.70 12.94 -11.84
CA PRO A 84 21.77 13.95 -12.91
C PRO A 84 23.18 14.19 -13.49
N ASP A 85 24.11 13.22 -13.42
CA ASP A 85 25.47 13.34 -13.95
C ASP A 85 25.68 12.46 -15.20
N SER A 86 24.90 12.70 -16.25
CA SER A 86 25.33 12.31 -17.60
C SER A 86 25.64 13.59 -18.38
N PRO A 87 26.88 13.77 -18.87
CA PRO A 87 27.21 14.93 -19.68
C PRO A 87 26.30 14.90 -20.90
N VAL A 88 25.50 15.96 -21.05
CA VAL A 88 24.71 16.22 -22.24
C VAL A 88 25.67 16.25 -23.43
N GLN A 89 25.52 15.35 -24.40
CA GLN A 89 26.23 15.38 -25.68
C GLN A 89 25.29 15.81 -26.79
#